data_AF-A0AAJ2LPM4-F1
#
_entry.id   AF-A0AAJ2LPM4-F1
#
_cell.length_a   1.000
_cell.length_b   1.000
_cell.length_c   1.000
_cell.angle_alpha   90.00
_cell.angle_beta   90.00
_cell.angle_gamma   90.00
#
_symmetry.space_group_name_H-M   'P 1'
#
loop_
_entity.id
_entity.type
_entity.pdbx_description
1 polymer ?
#
loop_
_entity_poly.entity_id
_entity_poly.type
_entity_poly.pdbx_seq_one_letter_code
_entity_poly.pdbx_strand_id
1 'polypeptide(L)'
;TQQRFEAYGWHVVKVDGHDTQAIAAATEQAKAQTTKPSLIICKTIIGLGSPNKQGKEDCHGAPLGASEIELMRDTLTWTDEPFVIPADVYAAWDGRAKGAAQEEE
;
A
#
# COMPACT_ATOMS: atom_id res chain seq x y z
N THR A 1 -11.89 -10.19 12.94
CA THR A 1 -12.57 -8.88 13.12
C THR A 1 -11.72 -8.01 14.03
N GLN A 2 -11.95 -6.70 14.07
CA GLN A 2 -11.27 -5.77 14.98
C GLN A 2 -11.39 -6.22 16.45
N GLN A 3 -12.59 -6.61 16.87
CA GLN A 3 -12.91 -7.04 18.24
C GLN A 3 -12.08 -8.24 18.70
N ARG A 4 -11.69 -9.14 17.78
CA ARG A 4 -10.82 -10.28 18.11
C ARG A 4 -9.46 -9.82 18.64
N PHE A 5 -8.87 -8.80 18.03
CA PHE A 5 -7.55 -8.29 18.42
C PHE A 5 -7.61 -7.39 19.64
N GLU A 6 -8.67 -6.60 19.78
CA GLU A 6 -8.95 -5.85 21.01
C GLU A 6 -9.06 -6.80 22.21
N ALA A 7 -9.74 -7.93 22.06
CA ALA A 7 -9.85 -8.96 23.11
C ALA A 7 -8.50 -9.61 23.46
N TYR A 8 -7.54 -9.66 22.52
CA TYR A 8 -6.17 -10.09 22.79
C TYR A 8 -5.31 -9.00 23.45
N GLY A 9 -5.88 -7.83 23.74
CA GLY A 9 -5.17 -6.71 24.35
C GLY A 9 -4.31 -5.90 23.37
N TRP A 10 -4.51 -6.04 22.05
CA TRP A 10 -3.78 -5.28 21.06
C TRP A 10 -4.24 -3.82 21.01
N HIS A 11 -3.32 -2.92 20.65
CA HIS A 11 -3.68 -1.59 20.15
C HIS A 11 -4.18 -1.74 18.70
N VAL A 12 -5.41 -1.30 18.41
CA VAL A 12 -6.01 -1.47 17.09
C VAL A 12 -6.42 -0.12 16.52
N VAL A 13 -5.94 0.20 15.32
CA VAL A 13 -6.26 1.44 14.59
C VAL A 13 -6.87 1.06 13.25
N LYS A 14 -7.83 1.86 12.75
CA LYS A 14 -8.45 1.65 11.44
C LYS A 14 -8.34 2.92 10.62
N VAL A 15 -7.93 2.78 9.36
CA VAL A 15 -7.71 3.90 8.43
C VAL A 15 -8.23 3.57 7.04
N ASP A 16 -8.46 4.59 6.23
CA ASP A 16 -8.53 4.43 4.78
C ASP A 16 -7.14 4.03 4.26
N GLY A 17 -7.06 2.91 3.55
CA GLY A 17 -5.81 2.39 3.01
C GLY A 17 -5.32 3.11 1.76
N HIS A 18 -6.08 4.09 1.25
CA HIS A 18 -5.69 4.94 0.12
C HIS A 18 -5.37 6.38 0.54
N ASP A 19 -5.43 6.68 1.84
CA ASP A 19 -4.98 7.95 2.41
C ASP A 19 -3.59 7.78 3.03
N THR A 20 -2.57 8.29 2.34
CA THR A 20 -1.17 8.16 2.76
C THR A 20 -0.87 8.90 4.06
N GLN A 21 -1.60 9.99 4.37
CA GLN A 21 -1.43 10.74 5.61
C GLN A 21 -2.03 9.98 6.80
N ALA A 22 -3.22 9.38 6.61
CA ALA A 22 -3.86 8.55 7.63
C ALA A 22 -2.99 7.33 7.97
N ILE A 23 -2.40 6.69 6.97
CA ILE A 23 -1.46 5.56 7.17
C ILE A 23 -0.24 6.03 7.97
N ALA A 24 0.42 7.12 7.55
CA ALA A 24 1.59 7.64 8.25
C ALA A 24 1.29 7.98 9.72
N ALA A 25 0.17 8.65 9.98
CA ALA A 25 -0.26 8.97 11.34
C ALA A 25 -0.55 7.72 12.18
N ALA A 26 -1.19 6.69 11.61
CA ALA A 26 -1.43 5.43 12.30
C ALA A 26 -0.13 4.66 12.58
N THR A 27 0.84 4.70 11.67
CA THR A 27 2.16 4.11 11.88
C THR A 27 2.92 4.78 13.02
N GLU A 28 2.90 6.12 13.12
CA GLU A 28 3.52 6.82 14.25
C GLU A 28 2.81 6.53 15.58
N GLN A 29 1.48 6.44 15.59
CA GLN A 29 0.73 5.99 16.78
C GLN A 29 1.12 4.57 17.20
N ALA A 30 1.28 3.65 16.24
CA ALA A 30 1.71 2.28 16.50
C ALA A 30 3.14 2.22 17.06
N LYS A 31 4.06 3.04 16.56
CA LYS A 31 5.43 3.15 17.07
C LYS A 31 5.50 3.77 18.47
N ALA A 32 4.62 4.72 18.77
CA ALA A 32 4.52 5.34 20.09
C ALA A 32 3.92 4.39 21.16
N GLN A 33 3.27 3.29 20.75
CA GLN A 33 2.73 2.30 21.67
C GLN A 33 3.85 1.42 22.24
N THR A 34 4.10 1.53 23.55
CA THR A 34 5.19 0.82 24.25
C THR A 34 4.74 -0.40 25.04
N THR A 35 3.43 -0.60 25.21
CA THR A 35 2.88 -1.62 26.14
C THR A 35 2.12 -2.75 25.45
N LYS A 36 1.77 -2.59 24.17
CA LYS A 36 0.91 -3.52 23.42
C LYS A 36 1.40 -3.69 21.99
N PRO A 37 1.26 -4.88 21.39
CA PRO A 37 1.38 -5.00 19.94
C PRO A 37 0.28 -4.18 19.24
N SER A 38 0.57 -3.71 18.02
CA SER A 38 -0.36 -2.89 17.22
C SER A 38 -0.85 -3.62 15.98
N LEU A 39 -2.14 -3.46 15.65
CA LEU A 39 -2.75 -3.84 14.38
C LEU A 39 -3.34 -2.59 13.72
N ILE A 40 -2.87 -2.26 12.52
CA ILE A 40 -3.47 -1.20 11.68
C ILE A 40 -4.32 -1.86 10.60
N ILE A 41 -5.63 -1.62 10.64
CA ILE A 41 -6.60 -2.13 9.67
C ILE A 41 -6.77 -1.07 8.57
N CYS A 42 -6.04 -1.25 7.47
CA CYS A 42 -6.17 -0.40 6.28
C CYS A 42 -7.32 -0.92 5.41
N LYS A 43 -8.40 -0.13 5.26
CA LYS A 43 -9.49 -0.48 4.35
C LYS A 43 -9.10 -0.09 2.92
N THR A 44 -8.91 -1.09 2.06
CA THR A 44 -8.53 -0.88 0.65
C THR A 44 -9.63 -1.34 -0.31
N ILE A 45 -9.41 -1.05 -1.60
CA ILE A 45 -10.17 -1.60 -2.73
C ILE A 45 -9.18 -2.47 -3.48
N ILE A 46 -9.45 -3.78 -3.57
CA ILE A 46 -8.60 -4.68 -4.35
C ILE A 46 -8.61 -4.27 -5.82
N GLY A 47 -7.45 -4.28 -6.48
CA GLY A 47 -7.33 -3.85 -7.87
C GLY A 47 -7.69 -2.38 -8.13
N LEU A 48 -7.59 -1.49 -7.13
CA LEU A 48 -7.88 -0.05 -7.30
C LEU A 48 -7.21 0.50 -8.57
N GLY A 49 -8.00 1.24 -9.37
CA GLY A 49 -7.54 1.85 -10.61
C GLY A 49 -7.87 1.04 -11.86
N SER A 50 -8.18 -0.26 -11.73
CA SER A 50 -8.73 -1.08 -12.82
C SER A 50 -10.23 -0.83 -12.95
N PRO A 51 -10.70 -0.10 -13.99
CA PRO A 51 -12.09 0.38 -14.00
C PRO A 51 -13.14 -0.73 -13.97
N ASN A 52 -12.86 -1.86 -14.64
CA ASN A 52 -13.81 -2.96 -14.73
C ASN A 52 -13.60 -4.05 -13.67
N LYS A 53 -12.40 -4.14 -13.07
CA LYS A 53 -12.06 -5.23 -12.13
C LYS A 53 -11.77 -4.78 -10.70
N GLN A 54 -11.65 -3.49 -10.41
CA GLN A 54 -11.48 -3.04 -9.03
C GLN A 54 -12.66 -3.46 -8.17
N GLY A 55 -12.39 -3.95 -6.95
CA GLY A 55 -13.39 -4.43 -6.01
C GLY A 55 -13.96 -5.81 -6.35
N LYS A 56 -13.44 -6.51 -7.36
CA LYS A 56 -13.91 -7.85 -7.78
C LYS A 56 -12.84 -8.92 -7.57
N GLU A 57 -13.28 -10.16 -7.42
CA GLU A 57 -12.40 -11.31 -7.20
C GLU A 57 -11.56 -11.69 -8.42
N ASP A 58 -11.98 -11.33 -9.63
CA ASP A 58 -11.29 -11.65 -10.87
C ASP A 58 -9.93 -10.95 -11.02
N CYS A 59 -9.71 -9.83 -10.31
CA CYS A 59 -8.39 -9.20 -10.21
C CYS A 59 -7.45 -9.87 -9.18
N HIS A 60 -7.94 -10.81 -8.36
CA HIS A 60 -7.14 -11.44 -7.31
C HIS A 60 -6.17 -12.49 -7.86
N GLY A 61 -6.67 -13.38 -8.72
CA GLY A 61 -5.97 -14.61 -9.09
C GLY A 61 -5.53 -14.69 -10.55
N ALA A 62 -5.81 -13.67 -11.36
CA ALA A 62 -5.53 -13.67 -12.79
C ALA A 62 -4.95 -12.33 -13.26
N PRO A 63 -4.11 -12.33 -14.31
CA PRO A 63 -3.70 -11.09 -14.97
C PRO A 63 -4.91 -10.26 -15.40
N LEU A 64 -4.77 -8.92 -15.36
CA LEU A 64 -5.84 -8.02 -15.78
C LEU A 64 -6.22 -8.20 -17.26
N GLY A 65 -5.23 -8.50 -18.11
CA GLY A 65 -5.38 -8.55 -19.57
C GLY A 65 -5.05 -7.22 -20.23
N ALA A 66 -4.60 -7.25 -21.48
CA ALA A 66 -4.06 -6.07 -22.18
C ALA A 66 -5.03 -4.87 -22.20
N SER A 67 -6.31 -5.12 -22.54
CA SER A 67 -7.33 -4.07 -22.59
C SER A 67 -7.59 -3.42 -21.23
N GLU A 68 -7.59 -4.20 -20.15
CA GLU A 68 -7.80 -3.66 -18.81
C GLU A 68 -6.57 -2.91 -18.30
N ILE A 69 -5.37 -3.33 -18.70
CA ILE A 69 -4.11 -2.63 -18.38
C ILE A 69 -4.09 -1.25 -19.05
N GLU A 70 -4.51 -1.14 -20.31
CA GLU A 70 -4.63 0.15 -21.02
C GLU A 70 -5.60 1.09 -20.28
N LEU A 71 -6.79 0.60 -19.93
CA LEU A 71 -7.78 1.39 -19.18
C LEU A 71 -7.28 1.82 -17.79
N MET A 72 -6.57 0.93 -17.09
CA MET A 72 -5.97 1.24 -15.79
C MET A 72 -4.88 2.31 -15.92
N ARG A 73 -4.03 2.21 -16.95
CA ARG A 73 -3.00 3.21 -17.24
C ARG A 73 -3.62 4.58 -17.47
N ASP A 74 -4.66 4.66 -18.30
CA ASP A 74 -5.39 5.91 -18.53
C ASP A 74 -6.00 6.46 -17.24
N THR A 75 -6.62 5.60 -16.43
CA THR A 75 -7.24 5.96 -15.15
C THR A 75 -6.22 6.54 -14.16
N LEU A 76 -4.99 6.01 -14.16
CA LEU A 76 -3.91 6.46 -13.29
C LEU A 76 -3.03 7.55 -13.93
N THR A 77 -3.35 7.98 -15.16
CA THR A 77 -2.50 8.91 -15.94
C THR A 77 -1.06 8.38 -16.07
N TRP A 78 -0.91 7.07 -16.25
CA TRP A 78 0.39 6.41 -16.38
C TRP A 78 0.72 6.18 -17.87
N THR A 79 1.66 6.97 -18.40
CA THR A 79 1.97 6.99 -19.83
C THR A 79 3.22 6.22 -20.23
N ASP A 80 4.05 5.80 -19.27
CA ASP A 80 5.26 5.04 -19.59
C ASP A 80 4.93 3.66 -20.16
N GLU A 81 5.87 3.07 -20.88
CA GLU A 81 5.76 1.73 -21.48
C GLU A 81 5.80 0.60 -20.42
N PRO A 82 5.41 -0.64 -20.76
CA PRO A 82 5.59 -1.78 -19.89
C PRO A 82 7.04 -1.90 -19.40
N PHE A 83 7.21 -2.06 -18.09
CA PHE A 83 8.51 -2.18 -17.41
C PHE A 83 9.42 -0.94 -17.47
N VAL A 84 8.92 0.22 -17.94
CA VAL A 84 9.63 1.49 -17.84
C VAL A 84 9.19 2.22 -16.57
N ILE A 85 10.17 2.63 -15.76
CA ILE A 85 9.96 3.40 -14.53
C ILE A 85 10.58 4.79 -14.74
N PRO A 86 9.84 5.89 -14.54
CA PRO A 86 10.38 7.24 -14.58
C PRO A 86 11.59 7.43 -13.66
N ALA A 87 12.57 8.20 -14.12
CA ALA A 87 13.83 8.39 -13.41
C ALA A 87 13.65 9.06 -12.04
N ASP A 88 12.69 9.98 -11.92
CA ASP A 88 12.32 10.64 -10.66
C ASP A 88 11.68 9.67 -9.66
N VAL A 89 10.80 8.78 -10.14
CA VAL A 89 10.24 7.69 -9.31
C VAL A 89 11.35 6.76 -8.85
N TYR A 90 12.25 6.34 -9.74
CA TYR A 90 13.39 5.51 -9.35
C TYR A 90 14.27 6.18 -8.29
N ALA A 91 14.62 7.45 -8.51
CA ALA A 91 15.44 8.23 -7.58
C ALA A 91 14.77 8.40 -6.22
N ALA A 92 13.44 8.60 -6.18
CA ALA A 92 12.69 8.69 -4.94
C ALA A 92 12.66 7.39 -4.12
N TRP A 93 12.82 6.23 -4.79
CA TRP A 93 12.82 4.90 -4.18
C TRP A 93 14.20 4.30 -3.96
N ASP A 94 15.28 4.86 -4.55
CA ASP A 94 16.63 4.33 -4.38
C ASP A 94 17.13 4.49 -2.93
N GLY A 95 16.98 3.44 -2.15
CA GLY A 95 17.40 3.36 -0.76
C GLY A 95 18.81 2.82 -0.54
N ARG A 96 19.60 2.52 -1.59
CA ARG A 96 20.87 1.78 -1.46
C ARG A 96 21.87 2.46 -0.54
N ALA A 97 22.06 3.78 -0.69
CA ALA A 97 23.00 4.53 0.13
C ALA A 97 22.57 4.55 1.60
N LYS A 98 21.26 4.72 1.86
CA LYS A 98 20.71 4.69 3.22
C LYS A 98 20.84 3.30 3.84
N GLY A 99 20.57 2.25 3.06
CA GLY A 99 20.69 0.86 3.51
C GLY A 99 22.13 0.52 3.90
N ALA A 100 23.11 0.83 3.03
CA ALA A 100 24.53 0.60 3.32
C ALA A 100 24.98 1.28 4.62
N ALA A 101 24.54 2.52 4.86
CA ALA A 101 24.86 3.24 6.09
C ALA A 101 24.25 2.61 7.35
N GLN A 102 23.08 1.96 7.25
CA GLN A 102 22.41 1.32 8.39
C GLN A 102 22.94 -0.08 8.69
N GLU A 103 23.52 -0.77 7.71
CA GLU A 103 24.13 -2.10 7.91
C GLU A 103 25.49 -2.02 8.62
N GLU A 104 26.17 -0.88 8.53
CA GLU A 104 27.46 -0.63 9.18
C GLU A 104 27.35 -0.21 10.66
N GLU A 105 26.14 0.13 11.14
CA GLU A 105 25.84 0.52 12.54
C GLU A 105 25.57 -0.69 13.45
#